data_AF-A0A285UBF6-F1
#
_entry.id   AF-A0A285UBF6-F1
#
_cell.length_a   1.000
_cell.length_b   1.000
_cell.length_c   1.000
_cell.angle_alpha   90.00
_cell.angle_beta   90.00
_cell.angle_gamma   90.00
#
_symmetry.space_group_name_H-M   'P 1'
#
loop_
_entity.id
_entity.type
_entity.pdbx_description
1 polymer ?
#
loop_
_entity_poly.entity_id
_entity_poly.type
_entity_poly.pdbx_seq_one_letter_code
_entity_poly.pdbx_strand_id
1 'polypeptide(L)'
;MVMRIILYAAVGLLSIYLLNYFEVAAIEYTFVNVALATGAVVLLRILYSLFTRLLRVFVFAFVFLPLIGLFVYYLYSYFTGQSVDLVLW
;
A
#
# COMPACT_ATOMS: atom_id res chain seq x y z
N MET A 1 4.60 5.89 -22.55
CA MET A 1 5.37 6.40 -21.39
C MET A 1 5.26 7.92 -21.24
N VAL A 2 5.36 8.68 -22.33
CA VAL A 2 5.22 10.15 -22.33
C VAL A 2 3.96 10.65 -21.61
N MET A 3 2.79 10.08 -21.91
CA MET A 3 1.52 10.44 -21.24
C MET A 3 1.59 10.29 -19.70
N ARG A 4 2.28 9.27 -19.18
CA ARG A 4 2.41 9.09 -17.72
C ARG A 4 3.27 10.18 -17.10
N ILE A 5 4.32 10.60 -17.78
CA ILE A 5 5.21 11.68 -17.31
C ILE A 5 4.43 13.00 -17.26
N ILE A 6 3.64 13.29 -18.30
CA ILE A 6 2.78 14.48 -18.35
C ILE A 6 1.76 14.45 -17.19
N LEU A 7 1.14 13.30 -16.92
CA LEU A 7 0.22 13.15 -15.79
C LEU A 7 0.92 13.37 -14.44
N TYR A 8 2.15 12.87 -14.25
CA TYR A 8 2.89 13.15 -13.01
C TYR A 8 3.22 14.62 -12.85
N ALA A 9 3.59 15.31 -13.92
CA ALA A 9 3.82 16.75 -13.88
C ALA A 9 2.54 17.54 -13.57
N ALA A 10 1.41 17.14 -14.16
CA ALA A 10 0.11 17.74 -13.88
C ALA A 10 -0.32 17.53 -12.42
N VAL A 11 -0.10 16.33 -11.87
CA VAL A 11 -0.35 16.05 -10.44
C VAL A 11 0.62 16.83 -9.54
N GLY A 12 1.88 16.97 -9.94
CA GLY A 12 2.86 17.82 -9.24
C GLY A 12 2.41 19.28 -9.19
N LEU A 13 1.97 19.85 -10.31
CA LEU A 13 1.39 21.20 -10.35
C LEU A 13 0.14 21.32 -9.47
N LEU A 14 -0.77 20.35 -9.55
CA LEU A 14 -1.97 20.33 -8.73
C LEU A 14 -1.65 20.22 -7.24
N SER A 15 -0.60 19.47 -6.87
CA SER A 15 -0.16 19.38 -5.47
C SER A 15 0.36 20.72 -4.93
N ILE A 16 1.12 21.48 -5.72
CA ILE A 16 1.56 22.84 -5.36
C ILE A 16 0.36 23.78 -5.24
N TYR A 17 -0.62 23.66 -6.16
CA TYR A 17 -1.86 24.43 -6.09
C TYR A 17 -2.64 24.17 -4.80
N LEU A 18 -2.85 22.91 -4.44
CA LEU A 18 -3.57 22.56 -3.22
C LEU A 18 -2.82 23.02 -1.96
N LEU A 19 -1.50 22.87 -1.91
CA LEU A 19 -0.70 23.32 -0.77
C LEU A 19 -0.80 24.84 -0.54
N ASN A 20 -0.80 25.62 -1.61
CA ASN A 20 -1.02 27.06 -1.55
C ASN A 20 -2.47 27.40 -1.20
N TYR A 21 -3.45 26.71 -1.81
CA TYR A 21 -4.89 26.96 -1.60
C TYR A 21 -5.32 26.71 -0.15
N PHE A 22 -4.79 25.66 0.48
CA PHE A 22 -5.04 25.34 1.88
C PHE A 22 -4.10 26.06 2.85
N GLU A 23 -3.28 26.99 2.37
CA GLU A 23 -2.30 27.74 3.16
C GLU A 23 -1.33 26.85 3.96
N VAL A 24 -1.11 25.61 3.51
CA VAL A 24 -0.21 24.65 4.16
C VAL A 24 1.25 25.03 3.91
N ALA A 25 1.55 25.53 2.71
CA ALA A 25 2.88 26.03 2.35
C ALA A 25 2.78 27.03 1.19
N ALA A 26 3.45 28.17 1.32
CA ALA A 26 3.58 29.16 0.26
C ALA A 26 4.70 28.76 -0.71
N ILE A 27 4.35 28.04 -1.76
CA ILE A 27 5.29 27.49 -2.75
C ILE A 27 5.14 28.24 -4.07
N GLU A 28 6.20 28.89 -4.52
CA GLU A 28 6.24 29.57 -5.81
C GLU A 28 6.22 28.57 -6.98
N TYR A 29 5.54 28.93 -8.08
CA TYR A 29 5.49 28.13 -9.30
C TYR A 29 6.75 28.31 -10.14
N THR A 30 7.85 27.73 -9.68
CA THR A 30 9.11 27.66 -10.43
C THR A 30 9.31 26.27 -11.04
N PHE A 31 10.08 26.18 -12.13
CA PHE A 31 10.43 24.89 -12.73
C PHE A 31 11.08 23.92 -11.73
N VAL A 32 11.89 24.43 -10.81
CA VAL A 32 12.55 23.65 -9.75
C VAL A 32 11.51 23.05 -8.80
N ASN A 33 10.56 23.87 -8.32
CA ASN A 33 9.52 23.41 -7.39
C ASN A 33 8.59 22.40 -8.04
N VAL A 34 8.23 22.60 -9.31
CA VAL A 34 7.42 21.64 -10.07
C VAL A 34 8.14 20.31 -10.26
N ALA A 35 9.45 20.34 -10.56
CA ALA A 35 10.27 19.14 -10.66
C ALA A 35 10.35 18.39 -9.32
N LEU A 36 10.54 19.10 -8.21
CA LEU A 36 10.56 18.53 -6.86
C LEU A 36 9.22 17.91 -6.49
N ALA A 37 8.11 18.61 -6.71
CA ALA A 37 6.77 18.10 -6.44
C ALA A 37 6.47 16.86 -7.28
N THR A 38 6.81 16.89 -8.57
CA THR A 38 6.67 15.72 -9.46
C THR A 38 7.52 14.54 -8.96
N GLY A 39 8.76 14.79 -8.56
CA GLY A 39 9.64 13.80 -7.96
C GLY A 39 9.07 13.18 -6.69
N ALA A 40 8.51 14.00 -5.80
CA ALA A 40 7.85 13.56 -4.58
C ALA A 40 6.64 12.66 -4.86
N VAL A 41 5.80 13.02 -5.84
CA VAL A 41 4.66 12.18 -6.27
C VAL A 41 5.13 10.81 -6.78
N VAL A 42 6.22 10.77 -7.55
CA VAL A 42 6.80 9.50 -8.02
C VAL A 42 7.34 8.67 -6.85
N LEU A 43 8.03 9.31 -5.91
CA LEU A 43 8.56 8.66 -4.71
C LEU A 43 7.44 8.08 -3.85
N LEU A 44 6.37 8.84 -3.60
CA LEU A 44 5.17 8.37 -2.90
C LEU A 44 4.54 7.14 -3.55
N ARG A 45 4.48 7.11 -4.89
CA ARG A 45 3.99 5.94 -5.62
C ARG A 45 4.87 4.70 -5.38
N ILE A 46 6.18 4.86 -5.37
CA ILE A 46 7.12 3.77 -5.09
C ILE A 46 6.91 3.25 -3.66
N LEU A 47 6.86 4.16 -2.68
CA LEU A 47 6.61 3.82 -1.28
C LEU A 47 5.25 3.10 -1.12
N TYR A 48 4.19 3.61 -1.74
CA TYR A 48 2.87 2.99 -1.72
C TYR A 48 2.91 1.57 -2.31
N SER A 49 3.63 1.37 -3.41
CA SER A 49 3.77 0.03 -4.00
C SER A 49 4.54 -0.93 -3.11
N LEU A 50 5.55 -0.46 -2.36
CA LEU A 50 6.30 -1.28 -1.42
C LEU A 50 5.43 -1.63 -0.21
N PHE A 51 4.76 -0.63 0.36
CA PHE A 51 3.91 -0.79 1.52
C PHE A 51 2.74 -1.74 1.24
N THR A 52 2.05 -1.61 0.11
CA THR A 52 0.94 -2.50 -0.26
C THR A 52 1.37 -3.95 -0.50
N ARG A 53 2.59 -4.17 -1.03
CA ARG A 53 3.15 -5.52 -1.14
C ARG A 53 3.41 -6.12 0.23
N LEU A 54 4.03 -5.35 1.13
CA LEU A 54 4.30 -5.79 2.50
C LEU A 54 2.98 -6.08 3.23
N LEU A 55 2.03 -5.14 3.19
CA LEU A 55 0.72 -5.28 3.83
C LEU A 55 -0.02 -6.52 3.32
N ARG A 56 0.07 -6.83 2.02
CA ARG A 56 -0.52 -8.06 1.47
C ARG A 56 0.05 -9.31 2.12
N VAL A 57 1.37 -9.37 2.32
CA VAL A 57 2.03 -10.50 2.98
C VAL A 57 1.60 -10.59 4.44
N PHE A 58 1.53 -9.46 5.15
CA PHE A 58 1.05 -9.41 6.53
C PHE A 58 -0.40 -9.88 6.64
N VAL A 59 -1.31 -9.35 5.81
CA VAL A 59 -2.71 -9.77 5.79
C VAL A 59 -2.82 -11.27 5.48
N PHE A 60 -2.02 -11.78 4.54
CA PHE A 60 -1.99 -13.21 4.27
C PHE A 60 -1.55 -14.03 5.49
N ALA A 61 -0.43 -13.66 6.11
CA ALA A 61 0.13 -14.37 7.24
C ALA A 61 -0.75 -14.33 8.51
N PHE A 62 -1.40 -13.20 8.79
CA PHE A 62 -2.15 -13.01 10.03
C PHE A 62 -3.65 -13.25 9.90
N VAL A 63 -4.22 -13.15 8.69
CA VAL A 63 -5.66 -13.35 8.47
C VAL A 63 -5.91 -14.68 7.76
N PHE A 64 -5.25 -14.92 6.63
CA PHE A 64 -5.52 -16.12 5.82
C PHE A 64 -4.89 -17.37 6.40
N LEU A 65 -3.65 -17.30 6.91
CA LEU A 65 -2.95 -18.47 7.42
C LEU A 65 -3.67 -19.13 8.61
N PRO A 66 -4.19 -18.39 9.61
CA PRO A 66 -5.00 -18.97 10.68
C PRO A 66 -6.33 -19.56 10.19
N LEU A 67 -6.99 -18.90 9.23
CA LEU A 67 -8.23 -19.41 8.63
C LEU A 67 -7.99 -20.72 7.87
N ILE A 68 -6.89 -20.82 7.12
CA ILE A 68 -6.48 -22.06 6.46
C ILE A 68 -6.15 -23.13 7.50
N GLY A 69 -5.46 -22.77 8.58
CA GLY A 69 -5.18 -23.69 9.70
C GLY A 69 -6.46 -24.26 10.31
N LEU A 70 -7.45 -23.41 10.58
CA LEU A 70 -8.78 -23.81 11.06
C LEU A 70 -9.52 -24.69 10.04
N PHE A 71 -9.45 -24.35 8.77
CA PHE A 71 -10.07 -25.14 7.71
C PHE A 71 -9.47 -26.54 7.63
N VAL A 72 -8.14 -26.64 7.63
CA VAL A 72 -7.41 -27.92 7.63
C VAL A 72 -7.73 -28.73 8.88
N TYR A 73 -7.76 -28.10 10.06
CA TYR A 73 -8.18 -28.72 11.31
C TYR A 73 -9.58 -29.35 11.18
N TYR A 74 -10.55 -28.58 10.71
CA TYR A 74 -11.92 -29.03 10.57
C TYR A 74 -12.02 -30.20 9.58
N LEU A 75 -11.35 -30.06 8.42
CA LEU A 75 -11.32 -31.10 7.39
C LEU A 75 -10.74 -32.40 7.93
N TYR A 76 -9.61 -32.32 8.64
CA TYR A 76 -8.98 -33.48 9.27
C TYR A 76 -9.94 -34.14 10.27
N SER A 77 -10.52 -33.38 11.19
CA SER A 77 -11.43 -33.90 12.21
C SER A 77 -12.67 -34.58 11.61
N TYR A 78 -13.17 -34.06 10.47
CA TYR A 78 -14.30 -34.64 9.77
C TYR A 78 -13.98 -36.02 9.17
N PHE A 79 -12.79 -36.19 8.60
CA PHE A 79 -12.40 -37.46 7.98
C PHE A 79 -11.89 -38.50 8.98
N THR A 80 -11.20 -38.09 10.04
CA THR A 80 -10.61 -39.02 11.02
C THR A 80 -11.50 -39.29 12.23
N GLY A 81 -12.51 -38.43 12.48
CA GLY A 81 -13.35 -38.48 13.68
C GLY A 81 -12.60 -38.16 14.98
N GLN A 82 -11.33 -37.75 14.88
CA GLN A 82 -10.48 -37.40 16.01
C GLN A 82 -10.25 -35.88 16.02
N SER A 83 -10.40 -35.26 17.20
CA SER A 83 -9.93 -33.90 17.39
C SER A 83 -8.41 -33.88 17.29
N VAL A 84 -7.85 -32.97 16.49
CA VAL A 84 -6.42 -32.68 16.62
C VAL A 84 -6.26 -32.00 17.96
N ASP A 85 -5.56 -32.63 18.90
CA ASP A 85 -5.25 -31.95 20.16
C ASP A 85 -4.38 -30.73 19.83
N LEU A 86 -4.92 -29.54 20.11
CA LEU A 86 -4.18 -28.29 20.09
C LEU A 86 -3.20 -28.35 21.25
N VAL A 87 -2.07 -28.97 20.97
CA VAL A 87 -0.87 -28.95 21.78
C VAL A 87 -0.38 -27.50 21.84
N LEU A 88 -0.90 -26.76 22.82
CA LEU A 88 -0.48 -25.41 23.19
C LEU A 88 0.68 -25.53 24.18
N TRP A 89 1.88 -25.80 23.66
CA TRP A 89 3.12 -25.54 24.38
C TRP A 89 4.15 -24.87 23.48
#